data_AF-A0AB34IQW2-F1
#
_entry.id   AF-A0AB34IQW2-F1
#
_cell.length_a   1.000
_cell.length_b   1.000
_cell.length_c   1.000
_cell.angle_alpha   90.00
_cell.angle_beta   90.00
_cell.angle_gamma   90.00
#
_symmetry.space_group_name_H-M   'P 1'
#
loop_
_entity.id
_entity.type
_entity.pdbx_description
1 polymer ?
#
loop_
_entity_poly.entity_id
_entity_poly.type
_entity_poly.pdbx_seq_one_letter_code
_entity_poly.pdbx_strand_id
1 'polypeptide(L)'
;MLAVWAVAAAALDESPCVSWRQTAGCSPTGAREPSFDAPCGSLVARGASGFCECRFGRGAAVDCDHPPFTCEESCAQLERDIQRRREARRDDDDAPFDADGSLAKLYTRGKGFYVMGNTELALRHFREALKLDPEHKQCKAEYKQAKKLAKLLEKIEQVMGKDVEGKGRQKALEREEQYEEARELLASALELLPPSVYRASLYRDLCICNTKTRRPEDALKVCKQHQNHDGSIASKLLLGEALLLNSEFEESVNVYREAVALDSHSQEARDGLEKAEKLLKRSKEVDYYNLLNVSRGATARELKRAYHKLAVEYHPDKNPDDREAAETRFKAVAQAYEVLSDEDLRKKYDAGEDVTGNPGDQQQQQQGGHWMHHGGQHVHVHFQ
;
A
#
# COMPACT_ATOMS: atom_id res chain seq x y z
N MET A 1 38.82 -43.01 13.77
CA MET A 1 38.32 -42.09 12.73
C MET A 1 37.84 -40.80 13.39
N LEU A 2 38.77 -39.90 13.70
CA LEU A 2 38.46 -38.56 14.17
C LEU A 2 39.25 -37.61 13.27
N ALA A 3 38.57 -37.04 12.28
CA ALA A 3 39.07 -35.95 11.46
C ALA A 3 38.00 -34.87 11.49
N VAL A 4 38.13 -33.93 12.43
CA VAL A 4 37.38 -32.68 12.43
C VAL A 4 38.37 -31.57 12.13
N TRP A 5 38.02 -30.82 11.10
CA TRP A 5 38.79 -29.77 10.47
C TRP A 5 39.24 -28.69 11.45
N ALA A 6 40.55 -28.55 11.61
CA ALA A 6 41.16 -27.29 12.02
C ALA A 6 41.68 -26.60 10.76
N VAL A 7 40.80 -25.90 10.04
CA VAL A 7 41.27 -24.86 9.11
C VAL A 7 41.64 -23.68 9.99
N ALA A 8 42.90 -23.64 10.40
CA ALA A 8 43.51 -22.43 10.92
C ALA A 8 43.39 -21.37 9.83
N ALA A 9 42.54 -20.37 10.07
CA ALA A 9 42.51 -19.16 9.28
C ALA A 9 43.88 -18.49 9.40
N ALA A 10 44.72 -18.66 8.39
CA ALA A 10 45.87 -17.82 8.17
C ALA A 10 45.34 -16.41 7.86
N ALA A 11 45.21 -15.58 8.90
CA ALA A 11 45.04 -14.15 8.75
C ALA A 11 46.35 -13.61 8.17
N LEU A 12 46.38 -13.45 6.84
CA LEU A 12 47.34 -12.57 6.20
C LEU A 12 47.06 -11.16 6.73
N ASP A 13 48.09 -10.56 7.32
CA ASP A 13 48.13 -9.20 7.87
C ASP A 13 47.94 -8.17 6.75
N GLU A 14 46.72 -8.01 6.28
CA GLU A 14 46.37 -6.98 5.31
C GLU A 14 45.92 -5.71 6.04
N SER A 15 46.59 -4.58 5.75
CA SER A 15 46.27 -3.26 6.34
C SER A 15 44.76 -2.93 6.30
N PRO A 16 44.19 -2.35 7.38
CA PRO A 16 42.76 -2.02 7.46
C PRO A 16 42.36 -0.78 6.64
N CYS A 17 43.34 -0.03 6.15
CA CYS A 17 43.14 1.19 5.39
C CYS A 17 43.23 0.95 3.88
N VAL A 18 42.34 1.58 3.11
CA VAL A 18 42.37 1.59 1.63
C VAL A 18 42.99 2.89 1.12
N SER A 19 42.39 4.04 1.44
CA SER A 19 42.90 5.37 1.04
C SER A 19 42.11 6.52 1.68
N TRP A 20 42.65 7.74 1.60
CA TRP A 20 41.91 8.98 1.82
C TRP A 20 41.06 9.33 0.60
N ARG A 21 39.81 9.72 0.83
CA ARG A 21 38.83 10.13 -0.19
C ARG A 21 38.45 11.60 0.03
N GLN A 22 39.03 12.50 -0.75
CA GLN A 22 38.75 13.94 -0.66
C GLN A 22 37.34 14.31 -1.16
N THR A 23 36.70 15.24 -0.48
CA THR A 23 35.45 15.86 -0.89
C THR A 23 35.54 17.39 -0.86
N ALA A 24 34.75 18.02 -1.71
CA ALA A 24 34.63 19.47 -1.82
C ALA A 24 33.67 20.04 -0.77
N GLY A 25 33.78 21.36 -0.55
CA GLY A 25 32.79 22.12 0.22
C GLY A 25 32.91 21.97 1.74
N CYS A 26 34.09 21.62 2.24
CA CYS A 26 34.35 21.41 3.67
C CYS A 26 33.32 20.48 4.33
N SER A 27 32.96 19.40 3.61
CA SER A 27 31.97 18.44 4.07
C SER A 27 32.43 17.03 3.72
N PRO A 28 32.44 16.08 4.67
CA PRO A 28 32.84 14.69 4.40
C PRO A 28 31.87 13.93 3.49
N THR A 29 30.68 14.49 3.24
CA THR A 29 29.67 13.94 2.31
C THR A 29 29.50 14.79 1.05
N GLY A 30 30.39 15.77 0.84
CA GLY A 30 30.40 16.63 -0.33
C GLY A 30 30.77 15.93 -1.64
N ALA A 31 30.80 16.69 -2.74
CA ALA A 31 31.18 16.18 -4.05
C ALA A 31 32.61 15.63 -4.02
N ARG A 32 32.85 14.47 -4.66
CA ARG A 32 34.17 13.82 -4.66
C ARG A 32 35.19 14.59 -5.49
N GLU A 33 36.43 14.66 -4.98
CA GLU A 33 37.57 15.24 -5.70
C GLU A 33 38.72 14.22 -5.84
N PRO A 34 38.61 13.22 -6.74
CA PRO A 34 39.54 12.08 -6.79
C PRO A 34 41.00 12.45 -7.04
N SER A 35 41.25 13.61 -7.66
CA SER A 35 42.61 14.12 -7.91
C SER A 35 43.40 14.42 -6.63
N PHE A 36 42.72 14.54 -5.48
CA PHE A 36 43.33 14.80 -4.18
C PHE A 36 43.20 13.60 -3.22
N ASP A 37 42.80 12.43 -3.71
CA ASP A 37 42.88 11.21 -2.91
C ASP A 37 44.34 10.89 -2.58
N ALA A 38 44.57 10.33 -1.40
CA ALA A 38 45.92 10.07 -0.90
C ALA A 38 46.06 8.65 -0.32
N PRO A 39 47.24 8.03 -0.40
CA PRO A 39 47.47 6.73 0.22
C PRO A 39 47.46 6.85 1.75
N CYS A 40 47.23 5.74 2.43
CA CYS A 40 46.94 5.67 3.87
C CYS A 40 47.93 6.37 4.81
N GLY A 41 49.23 6.31 4.50
CA GLY A 41 50.30 6.94 5.28
C GLY A 41 50.50 8.43 4.99
N SER A 42 49.73 9.00 4.05
CA SER A 42 49.81 10.44 3.77
C SER A 42 49.16 11.24 4.88
N LEU A 43 49.79 12.35 5.24
CA LEU A 43 49.23 13.29 6.21
C LEU A 43 48.08 14.07 5.56
N VAL A 44 46.87 13.87 6.09
CA VAL A 44 45.71 14.69 5.75
C VAL A 44 45.85 15.99 6.55
N ALA A 45 46.18 17.08 5.86
CA ALA A 45 46.38 18.39 6.49
C ALA A 45 45.05 19.08 6.78
N ARG A 46 45.05 19.98 7.78
CA ARG A 46 43.92 20.88 8.03
C ARG A 46 43.57 21.66 6.76
N GLY A 47 42.27 21.82 6.50
CA GLY A 47 41.74 22.45 5.29
C GLY A 47 41.27 21.46 4.23
N ALA A 48 41.56 20.16 4.39
CA ALA A 48 40.98 19.10 3.58
C ALA A 48 39.67 18.61 4.21
N SER A 49 38.69 18.24 3.40
CA SER A 49 37.50 17.51 3.86
C SER A 49 37.35 16.19 3.11
N GLY A 50 36.75 15.20 3.76
CA GLY A 50 36.66 13.86 3.17
C GLY A 50 36.52 12.78 4.22
N PHE A 51 36.85 11.56 3.83
CA PHE A 51 36.84 10.42 4.73
C PHE A 51 37.95 9.42 4.36
N CYS A 52 38.39 8.65 5.34
CA CYS A 52 39.22 7.48 5.10
C CYS A 52 38.33 6.31 4.70
N GLU A 53 38.63 5.72 3.54
CA GLU A 53 38.07 4.44 3.15
C GLU A 53 38.86 3.33 3.85
N CYS A 54 38.17 2.56 4.68
CA CYS A 54 38.71 1.44 5.42
C CYS A 54 38.00 0.15 4.97
N ARG A 55 38.62 -1.01 5.17
CA ARG A 55 38.03 -2.31 4.79
C ARG A 55 36.62 -2.53 5.37
N PHE A 56 36.40 -2.06 6.59
CA PHE A 56 35.16 -2.30 7.35
C PHE A 56 34.23 -1.09 7.41
N GLY A 57 34.46 -0.05 6.60
CA GLY A 57 33.60 1.13 6.55
C GLY A 57 34.37 2.43 6.32
N ARG A 58 33.75 3.57 6.63
CA ARG A 58 34.37 4.89 6.54
C ARG A 58 34.91 5.31 7.90
N GLY A 59 36.22 5.56 7.98
CA GLY A 59 36.89 6.15 9.14
C GLY A 59 37.11 7.65 8.94
N ALA A 60 37.26 8.41 10.03
CA ALA A 60 37.61 9.84 10.04
C ALA A 60 36.92 10.67 8.94
N ALA A 61 35.58 10.70 8.98
CA ALA A 61 34.79 11.60 8.14
C ALA A 61 34.84 13.02 8.72
N VAL A 62 35.63 13.90 8.10
CA VAL A 62 35.96 15.23 8.62
C VAL A 62 35.59 16.34 7.62
N ASP A 63 35.22 17.50 8.17
CA ASP A 63 35.19 18.77 7.44
C ASP A 63 36.60 19.37 7.35
N CYS A 64 36.76 20.63 6.96
CA CYS A 64 38.07 21.29 6.84
C CYS A 64 38.75 21.63 8.18
N ASP A 65 38.04 21.60 9.31
CA ASP A 65 38.57 21.98 10.63
C ASP A 65 38.87 20.75 11.48
N HIS A 66 39.98 20.10 11.17
CA HIS A 66 40.50 18.98 11.94
C HIS A 66 42.01 19.15 12.21
N PRO A 67 42.55 18.51 13.26
CA PRO A 67 44.00 18.37 13.40
C PRO A 67 44.54 17.43 12.31
N PRO A 68 45.80 17.58 11.87
CA PRO A 68 46.39 16.65 10.89
C PRO A 68 46.39 15.21 11.40
N PHE A 69 46.08 14.25 10.53
CA PHE A 69 46.05 12.82 10.86
C PHE A 69 46.40 11.96 9.64
N THR A 70 46.58 10.65 9.84
CA THR A 70 46.73 9.68 8.74
C THR A 70 45.54 8.72 8.70
N CYS A 71 45.18 8.26 7.49
CA CYS A 71 44.12 7.28 7.36
C CYS A 71 44.50 5.91 7.92
N GLU A 72 45.80 5.59 7.97
CA GLU A 72 46.31 4.39 8.62
C GLU A 72 45.90 4.33 10.10
N GLU A 73 46.17 5.39 10.86
CA GLU A 73 45.79 5.48 12.28
C GLU A 73 44.28 5.47 12.47
N SER A 74 43.56 6.20 11.62
CA SER A 74 42.11 6.34 11.71
C SER A 74 41.38 5.03 11.41
N CYS A 75 41.81 4.29 10.39
CA CYS A 75 41.24 2.99 10.05
C CYS A 75 41.63 1.92 11.08
N ALA A 76 42.85 1.94 11.61
CA ALA A 76 43.24 1.06 12.72
C ALA A 76 42.40 1.33 13.98
N GLN A 77 42.08 2.60 14.27
CA GLN A 77 41.19 2.95 15.37
C GLN A 77 39.76 2.47 15.13
N LEU A 78 39.23 2.64 13.92
CA LEU A 78 37.92 2.13 13.54
C LEU A 78 37.84 0.61 13.66
N GLU A 79 38.88 -0.11 13.23
CA GLU A 79 38.95 -1.57 13.38
C GLU A 79 38.96 -1.98 14.86
N ARG A 80 39.77 -1.33 15.70
CA ARG A 80 39.73 -1.53 17.15
C ARG A 80 38.36 -1.25 17.75
N ASP A 81 37.65 -0.23 17.28
CA ASP A 81 36.30 0.11 17.75
C ASP A 81 35.26 -0.92 17.30
N ILE A 82 35.34 -1.40 16.06
CA ILE A 82 34.50 -2.48 15.53
C ILE A 82 34.76 -3.76 16.30
N GLN A 83 36.03 -4.09 16.54
CA GLN A 83 36.43 -5.26 17.30
C GLN A 83 35.93 -5.16 18.74
N ARG A 84 36.10 -4.02 19.41
CA ARG A 84 35.53 -3.77 20.74
C ARG A 84 34.00 -3.84 20.76
N ARG A 85 33.31 -3.36 19.72
CA ARG A 85 31.85 -3.49 19.60
C ARG A 85 31.43 -4.93 19.32
N ARG A 86 32.23 -5.71 18.59
CA ARG A 86 31.99 -7.15 18.37
C ARG A 86 32.26 -7.95 19.62
N GLU A 87 33.29 -7.58 20.38
CA GLU A 87 33.61 -8.16 21.68
C GLU A 87 32.55 -7.78 22.71
N ALA A 88 32.10 -6.53 22.79
CA ALA A 88 30.98 -6.14 23.66
C ALA A 88 29.65 -6.79 23.24
N ARG A 89 29.43 -6.99 21.93
CA ARG A 89 28.26 -7.73 21.44
C ARG A 89 28.41 -9.24 21.67
N ARG A 90 29.63 -9.78 21.65
CA ARG A 90 29.93 -11.11 22.19
C ARG A 90 29.83 -11.14 23.72
N ASP A 91 30.08 -10.06 24.44
CA ASP A 91 29.80 -10.05 25.88
C ASP A 91 28.28 -9.99 26.13
N ASP A 92 27.48 -9.56 25.15
CA ASP A 92 26.01 -9.68 25.16
C ASP A 92 25.50 -11.03 24.59
N ASP A 93 26.18 -11.62 23.59
CA ASP A 93 25.78 -12.83 22.84
C ASP A 93 26.47 -14.13 23.35
N ASP A 94 27.75 -14.03 23.75
CA ASP A 94 28.60 -15.00 24.48
C ASP A 94 28.71 -14.67 25.99
N ALA A 95 27.96 -13.69 26.52
CA ALA A 95 27.51 -13.82 27.90
C ALA A 95 26.97 -15.26 28.02
N PRO A 96 27.32 -16.02 29.08
CA PRO A 96 26.55 -17.22 29.39
C PRO A 96 25.09 -16.84 29.24
N PHE A 97 24.24 -17.67 28.61
CA PHE A 97 22.80 -17.45 28.62
C PHE A 97 22.40 -17.17 30.06
N ASP A 98 22.33 -15.88 30.40
CA ASP A 98 22.39 -15.49 31.79
C ASP A 98 20.95 -15.63 32.22
N ALA A 99 20.71 -16.79 32.82
CA ALA A 99 19.55 -17.12 33.62
C ALA A 99 19.49 -16.25 34.89
N ASP A 100 20.21 -15.13 34.93
CA ASP A 100 20.01 -14.04 35.85
C ASP A 100 18.60 -13.49 35.67
N GLY A 101 17.68 -14.10 36.40
CA GLY A 101 16.32 -13.66 36.64
C GLY A 101 16.30 -12.39 37.48
N SER A 102 17.08 -11.38 37.13
CA SER A 102 16.88 -10.05 37.72
C SER A 102 15.55 -9.49 37.24
N LEU A 103 14.85 -8.79 38.13
CA LEU A 103 13.54 -8.19 37.86
C LEU A 103 13.54 -7.35 36.58
N ALA A 104 14.57 -6.50 36.41
CA ALA A 104 14.71 -5.62 35.26
C ALA A 104 14.86 -6.39 33.94
N LYS A 105 15.73 -7.41 33.88
CA LYS A 105 15.92 -8.23 32.67
C LYS A 105 14.63 -8.98 32.30
N LEU A 106 13.95 -9.58 33.28
CA LEU A 106 12.70 -10.31 33.05
C LEU A 106 11.57 -9.38 32.59
N TYR A 107 11.43 -8.22 33.22
CA TYR A 107 10.45 -7.22 32.82
C TYR A 107 10.70 -6.73 31.38
N THR A 108 11.94 -6.38 31.04
CA THR A 108 12.32 -5.94 29.69
C THR A 108 12.07 -7.02 28.64
N ARG A 109 12.41 -8.28 28.91
CA ARG A 109 12.10 -9.41 28.02
C ARG A 109 10.58 -9.57 27.82
N GLY A 110 9.81 -9.55 28.91
CA GLY A 110 8.34 -9.63 28.86
C GLY A 110 7.73 -8.52 28.00
N LYS A 111 8.21 -7.30 28.16
CA LYS A 111 7.79 -6.14 27.37
C LYS A 111 8.17 -6.26 25.89
N GLY A 112 9.38 -6.75 25.59
CA GLY A 112 9.82 -7.02 24.22
C GLY A 112 8.90 -8.01 23.52
N PHE A 113 8.61 -9.16 24.16
CA PHE A 113 7.67 -10.14 23.61
C PHE A 113 6.25 -9.59 23.47
N TYR A 114 5.79 -8.75 24.41
CA TYR A 114 4.48 -8.11 24.32
C TYR A 114 4.36 -7.23 23.08
N VAL A 115 5.37 -6.40 22.81
CA VAL A 115 5.45 -5.53 21.63
C VAL A 115 5.53 -6.35 20.34
N MET A 116 6.25 -7.48 20.33
CA MET A 116 6.27 -8.40 19.18
C MET A 116 4.95 -9.19 19.01
N GLY A 117 3.99 -9.03 19.92
CA GLY A 117 2.72 -9.74 19.90
C GLY A 117 2.80 -11.20 20.37
N ASN A 118 3.96 -11.66 20.84
CA ASN A 118 4.10 -12.98 21.44
C ASN A 118 3.62 -12.94 22.90
N THR A 119 2.30 -13.00 23.06
CA THR A 119 1.66 -12.88 24.37
C THR A 119 1.99 -14.03 25.32
N GLU A 120 2.26 -15.23 24.79
CA GLU A 120 2.62 -16.40 25.60
C GLU A 120 3.95 -16.19 26.33
N LEU A 121 5.01 -15.84 25.59
CA LEU A 121 6.32 -15.56 26.18
C LEU A 121 6.29 -14.30 27.05
N ALA A 122 5.56 -13.27 26.63
CA ALA A 122 5.38 -12.06 27.43
C ALA A 122 4.82 -12.38 28.82
N LEU A 123 3.72 -13.16 28.87
CA LEU A 123 3.08 -13.56 30.12
C LEU A 123 3.98 -14.42 31.00
N ARG A 124 4.78 -15.32 30.40
CA ARG A 124 5.77 -16.12 31.14
C ARG A 124 6.80 -15.22 31.82
N HIS A 125 7.43 -14.31 31.08
CA HIS A 125 8.45 -13.43 31.63
C HIS A 125 7.92 -12.43 32.67
N PHE A 126 6.74 -11.84 32.42
CA PHE A 126 6.09 -10.99 33.41
C PHE A 126 5.71 -11.74 34.68
N ARG A 127 5.27 -13.01 34.57
CA ARG A 127 4.97 -13.84 35.75
C ARG A 127 6.24 -14.09 36.58
N GLU A 128 7.36 -14.41 35.95
CA GLU A 128 8.64 -14.58 36.65
C GLU A 128 9.11 -13.26 37.29
N ALA A 129 8.97 -12.13 36.60
CA ALA A 129 9.27 -10.81 37.16
C ALA A 129 8.44 -10.51 38.42
N LEU A 130 7.13 -10.76 38.37
CA LEU A 130 6.22 -10.53 39.51
C LEU A 130 6.41 -11.51 40.68
N LYS A 131 7.11 -12.64 40.48
CA LYS A 131 7.53 -13.50 41.61
C LYS A 131 8.64 -12.85 42.44
N LEU A 132 9.49 -12.06 41.81
CA LEU A 132 10.62 -11.37 42.46
C LEU A 132 10.18 -10.10 43.15
N ASP A 133 9.30 -9.34 42.49
CA ASP A 133 8.66 -8.17 43.06
C ASP A 133 7.16 -8.19 42.76
N PRO A 134 6.36 -8.73 43.70
CA PRO A 134 4.92 -8.72 43.59
C PRO A 134 4.32 -7.32 43.55
N GLU A 135 5.01 -6.26 43.97
CA GLU A 135 4.48 -4.88 44.01
C GLU A 135 4.94 -4.00 42.85
N HIS A 136 5.65 -4.58 41.87
CA HIS A 136 6.11 -3.86 40.68
C HIS A 136 4.94 -3.35 39.81
N LYS A 137 4.59 -2.07 39.98
CA LYS A 137 3.38 -1.44 39.39
C LYS A 137 3.33 -1.55 37.86
N GLN A 138 4.43 -1.26 37.17
CA GLN A 138 4.47 -1.26 35.70
C GLN A 138 4.27 -2.67 35.13
N CYS A 139 5.07 -3.64 35.59
CA CYS A 139 4.92 -5.06 35.26
C CYS A 139 3.50 -5.59 35.55
N LYS A 140 2.87 -5.23 36.68
CA LYS A 140 1.46 -5.59 36.96
C LYS A 140 0.50 -5.06 35.88
N ALA A 141 0.67 -3.82 35.45
CA ALA A 141 -0.19 -3.20 34.44
C ALA A 141 -0.01 -3.84 33.06
N GLU A 142 1.24 -3.98 32.60
CA GLU A 142 1.54 -4.60 31.29
C GLU A 142 1.18 -6.09 31.28
N TYR A 143 1.36 -6.83 32.38
CA TYR A 143 0.89 -8.21 32.51
C TYR A 143 -0.63 -8.33 32.32
N LYS A 144 -1.42 -7.41 32.90
CA LYS A 144 -2.89 -7.39 32.73
C LYS A 144 -3.27 -7.11 31.27
N GLN A 145 -2.58 -6.18 30.61
CA GLN A 145 -2.78 -5.88 29.20
C GLN A 145 -2.43 -7.08 28.32
N ALA A 146 -1.26 -7.68 28.50
CA ALA A 146 -0.83 -8.89 27.79
C ALA A 146 -1.82 -10.05 27.98
N LYS A 147 -2.38 -10.20 29.18
CA LYS A 147 -3.39 -11.24 29.47
C LYS A 147 -4.72 -10.95 28.77
N LYS A 148 -5.14 -9.68 28.71
CA LYS A 148 -6.35 -9.27 27.97
C LYS A 148 -6.16 -9.49 26.47
N LEU A 149 -5.01 -9.09 25.93
CA LEU A 149 -4.66 -9.30 24.52
C LEU A 149 -4.64 -10.79 24.16
N ALA A 150 -3.99 -11.63 24.97
CA ALA A 150 -3.95 -13.08 24.75
C ALA A 150 -5.36 -13.68 24.61
N LYS A 151 -6.28 -13.30 25.51
CA LYS A 151 -7.69 -13.75 25.46
C LYS A 151 -8.44 -13.25 24.23
N LEU A 152 -8.15 -12.03 23.76
CA LEU A 152 -8.75 -11.52 22.53
C LEU A 152 -8.25 -12.29 21.31
N LEU A 153 -6.94 -12.56 21.23
CA LEU A 153 -6.35 -13.34 20.14
C LEU A 153 -6.94 -14.76 20.05
N GLU A 154 -7.10 -15.43 21.20
CA GLU A 154 -7.75 -16.75 21.27
C GLU A 154 -9.20 -16.70 20.74
N LYS A 155 -9.96 -15.67 21.11
CA LYS A 155 -11.33 -15.47 20.60
C LYS A 155 -11.35 -15.18 19.10
N ILE A 156 -10.45 -14.34 18.62
CA ILE A 156 -10.32 -14.03 17.19
C ILE A 156 -10.08 -15.32 16.42
N GLU A 157 -9.15 -16.16 16.88
CA GLU A 157 -8.87 -17.46 16.25
C GLU A 157 -10.10 -18.39 16.29
N GLN A 158 -10.87 -18.41 17.38
CA GLN A 158 -12.10 -19.20 17.47
C GLN A 158 -13.22 -18.71 16.54
N VAL A 159 -13.30 -17.40 16.28
CA VAL A 159 -14.29 -16.82 15.37
C VAL A 159 -13.86 -17.02 13.92
N MET A 160 -12.59 -16.75 13.61
CA MET A 160 -12.04 -16.78 12.26
C MET A 160 -11.67 -18.19 11.76
N GLY A 161 -11.28 -19.10 12.66
CA GLY A 161 -10.84 -20.47 12.33
C GLY A 161 -11.97 -21.49 12.15
N LYS A 162 -13.23 -21.07 12.27
CA LYS A 162 -14.39 -21.91 11.92
C LYS A 162 -14.58 -21.89 10.42
N ASP A 163 -13.84 -22.72 9.69
CA ASP A 163 -14.14 -23.00 8.28
C ASP A 163 -15.49 -23.71 8.18
N VAL A 164 -16.56 -22.95 7.97
CA VAL A 164 -17.89 -23.51 7.69
C VAL A 164 -18.05 -23.62 6.18
N GLU A 165 -17.65 -24.75 5.62
CA GLU A 165 -18.03 -25.14 4.27
C GLU A 165 -19.58 -25.16 4.15
N GLY A 166 -20.14 -24.37 3.23
CA GLY A 166 -21.59 -24.38 3.03
C GLY A 166 -22.15 -23.30 2.12
N LYS A 167 -23.07 -23.70 1.24
CA LYS A 167 -23.83 -22.85 0.31
C LYS A 167 -25.19 -22.47 0.92
N GLY A 168 -25.61 -21.20 0.83
CA GLY A 168 -26.95 -20.72 1.25
C GLY A 168 -26.98 -19.30 1.83
N ARG A 169 -28.16 -18.65 1.84
CA ARG A 169 -28.38 -17.26 2.32
C ARG A 169 -28.29 -17.11 3.85
N GLN A 170 -28.81 -18.08 4.62
CA GLN A 170 -28.71 -18.10 6.09
C GLN A 170 -27.23 -18.09 6.55
N LYS A 171 -26.39 -18.92 5.94
CA LYS A 171 -24.94 -18.98 6.20
C LYS A 171 -24.17 -17.72 5.75
N ALA A 172 -24.74 -16.93 4.83
CA ALA A 172 -24.14 -15.65 4.45
C ALA A 172 -24.35 -14.59 5.54
N LEU A 173 -25.55 -14.56 6.14
CA LEU A 173 -25.84 -13.72 7.30
C LEU A 173 -24.99 -14.14 8.52
N GLU A 174 -24.89 -15.45 8.78
CA GLU A 174 -24.01 -15.98 9.83
C GLU A 174 -22.53 -15.60 9.60
N ARG A 175 -22.08 -15.51 8.34
CA ARG A 175 -20.73 -15.04 8.01
C ARG A 175 -20.55 -13.54 8.22
N GLU A 176 -21.54 -12.73 7.86
CA GLU A 176 -21.50 -11.28 8.09
C GLU A 176 -21.47 -10.95 9.58
N GLU A 177 -22.28 -11.65 10.39
CA GLU A 177 -22.24 -11.56 11.85
C GLU A 177 -20.88 -11.99 12.42
N GLN A 178 -20.28 -13.06 11.91
CA GLN A 178 -18.93 -13.49 12.30
C GLN A 178 -17.86 -12.45 11.96
N TYR A 179 -17.90 -11.83 10.77
CA TYR A 179 -16.96 -10.76 10.43
C TYR A 179 -17.15 -9.53 11.31
N GLU A 180 -18.38 -9.20 11.69
CA GLU A 180 -18.64 -8.08 12.59
C GLU A 180 -18.14 -8.36 14.02
N GLU A 181 -18.36 -9.56 14.55
CA GLU A 181 -17.79 -9.99 15.84
C GLU A 181 -16.24 -9.97 15.79
N ALA A 182 -15.64 -10.55 14.74
CA ALA A 182 -14.20 -10.55 14.56
C ALA A 182 -13.64 -9.12 14.47
N ARG A 183 -14.31 -8.21 13.75
CA ARG A 183 -13.95 -6.79 13.63
C ARG A 183 -13.87 -6.12 14.99
N GLU A 184 -14.87 -6.31 15.85
CA GLU A 184 -14.87 -5.72 17.19
C GLU A 184 -13.75 -6.25 18.08
N LEU A 185 -13.48 -7.56 18.00
CA LEU A 185 -12.38 -8.19 18.73
C LEU A 185 -11.01 -7.69 18.23
N LEU A 186 -10.84 -7.58 16.92
CA LEU A 186 -9.62 -7.08 16.27
C LEU A 186 -9.35 -5.61 16.62
N ALA A 187 -10.37 -4.76 16.56
CA ALA A 187 -10.27 -3.36 16.98
C ALA A 187 -9.87 -3.25 18.46
N SER A 188 -10.54 -4.02 19.33
CA SER A 188 -10.21 -4.09 20.76
C SER A 188 -8.80 -4.60 21.03
N ALA A 189 -8.27 -5.49 20.19
CA ALA A 189 -6.91 -6.01 20.31
C ALA A 189 -5.86 -4.95 19.93
N LEU A 190 -6.11 -4.18 18.87
CA LEU A 190 -5.24 -3.08 18.45
C LEU A 190 -5.15 -1.96 19.50
N GLU A 191 -6.23 -1.66 20.22
CA GLU A 191 -6.23 -0.67 21.32
C GLU A 191 -5.31 -1.05 22.49
N LEU A 192 -4.99 -2.33 22.66
CA LEU A 192 -4.07 -2.79 23.71
C LEU A 192 -2.60 -2.65 23.28
N LEU A 193 -2.34 -2.56 21.98
CA LEU A 193 -1.00 -2.41 21.45
C LEU A 193 -0.59 -0.92 21.43
N PRO A 194 0.68 -0.59 21.70
CA PRO A 194 1.17 0.75 21.49
C PRO A 194 0.99 1.18 20.02
N PRO A 195 0.68 2.46 19.71
CA PRO A 195 0.43 2.91 18.33
C PRO A 195 1.60 2.69 17.35
N SER A 196 2.83 2.59 17.86
CA SER A 196 4.03 2.30 17.06
C SER A 196 4.17 0.83 16.68
N VAL A 197 3.33 -0.06 17.21
CA VAL A 197 3.41 -1.50 17.01
C VAL A 197 2.50 -1.91 15.87
N TYR A 198 3.11 -2.24 14.75
CA TYR A 198 2.43 -2.84 13.61
C TYR A 198 2.39 -4.37 13.75
N ARG A 199 1.20 -4.96 13.57
CA ARG A 199 1.01 -6.41 13.59
C ARG A 199 0.24 -6.87 12.35
N ALA A 200 0.97 -7.38 11.36
CA ALA A 200 0.45 -7.70 10.04
C ALA A 200 -0.85 -8.53 10.06
N SER A 201 -0.93 -9.57 10.89
CA SER A 201 -2.12 -10.43 10.98
C SER A 201 -3.36 -9.65 11.39
N LEU A 202 -3.28 -8.80 12.43
CA LEU A 202 -4.44 -8.05 12.92
C LEU A 202 -4.91 -7.01 11.91
N TYR A 203 -3.99 -6.28 11.28
CA TYR A 203 -4.31 -5.27 10.27
C TYR A 203 -4.91 -5.90 9.02
N ARG A 204 -4.33 -7.01 8.55
CA ARG A 204 -4.85 -7.78 7.42
C ARG A 204 -6.25 -8.29 7.69
N ASP A 205 -6.45 -8.97 8.83
CA ASP A 205 -7.73 -9.59 9.15
C ASP A 205 -8.81 -8.52 9.41
N LEU A 206 -8.45 -7.37 9.99
CA LEU A 206 -9.37 -6.25 10.18
C LEU A 206 -9.74 -5.57 8.86
N CYS A 207 -8.78 -5.41 7.94
CA CYS A 207 -9.02 -4.95 6.58
C CYS A 207 -10.03 -5.88 5.87
N ILE A 208 -9.83 -7.20 5.95
CA ILE A 208 -10.77 -8.19 5.40
C ILE A 208 -12.16 -8.03 6.03
N CYS A 209 -12.26 -7.98 7.36
CA CYS A 209 -13.54 -7.86 8.05
C CYS A 209 -14.30 -6.60 7.63
N ASN A 210 -13.65 -5.44 7.60
CA ASN A 210 -14.28 -4.18 7.18
C ASN A 210 -14.75 -4.22 5.72
N THR A 211 -13.98 -4.83 4.82
CA THR A 211 -14.38 -4.99 3.42
C THR A 211 -15.58 -5.93 3.28
N LYS A 212 -15.61 -7.04 4.02
CA LYS A 212 -16.72 -8.01 3.98
C LYS A 212 -18.00 -7.48 4.63
N THR A 213 -17.90 -6.67 5.68
CA THR A 213 -19.05 -5.99 6.32
C THR A 213 -19.44 -4.68 5.65
N ARG A 214 -18.86 -4.38 4.48
CA ARG A 214 -19.19 -3.21 3.64
C ARG A 214 -19.07 -1.86 4.37
N ARG A 215 -17.99 -1.69 5.15
CA ARG A 215 -17.62 -0.43 5.82
C ARG A 215 -16.51 0.27 5.03
N PRO A 216 -16.84 1.04 3.97
CA PRO A 216 -15.85 1.53 2.99
C PRO A 216 -14.75 2.42 3.61
N GLU A 217 -15.12 3.38 4.46
CA GLU A 217 -14.16 4.31 5.08
C GLU A 217 -13.21 3.60 6.05
N ASP A 218 -13.74 2.73 6.90
CA ASP A 218 -12.95 1.94 7.86
C ASP A 218 -12.03 0.94 7.14
N ALA A 219 -12.53 0.28 6.08
CA ALA A 219 -11.75 -0.61 5.24
C ALA A 219 -10.59 0.15 4.61
N LEU A 220 -10.87 1.27 3.94
CA LEU A 220 -9.86 2.08 3.26
C LEU A 220 -8.74 2.52 4.23
N LYS A 221 -9.12 3.02 5.41
CA LYS A 221 -8.17 3.46 6.43
C LYS A 221 -7.24 2.33 6.88
N VAL A 222 -7.80 1.18 7.25
CA VAL A 222 -7.03 0.04 7.77
C VAL A 222 -6.19 -0.61 6.66
N CYS A 223 -6.74 -0.80 5.46
CA CYS A 223 -6.03 -1.41 4.34
C CYS A 223 -4.87 -0.52 3.84
N LYS A 224 -5.03 0.82 3.82
CA LYS A 224 -3.93 1.75 3.52
C LYS A 224 -2.80 1.64 4.55
N GLN A 225 -3.14 1.58 5.84
CA GLN A 225 -2.14 1.37 6.89
C GLN A 225 -1.43 0.02 6.74
N HIS A 226 -2.18 -1.05 6.49
CA HIS A 226 -1.62 -2.38 6.25
C HIS A 226 -0.63 -2.39 5.07
N GLN A 227 -1.03 -1.82 3.93
CA GLN A 227 -0.20 -1.74 2.73
C GLN A 227 1.10 -0.95 2.96
N ASN A 228 1.05 0.15 3.71
CA ASN A 228 2.23 0.98 3.98
C ASN A 228 3.31 0.24 4.79
N HIS A 229 2.92 -0.74 5.60
CA HIS A 229 3.84 -1.54 6.40
C HIS A 229 4.26 -2.86 5.73
N ASP A 230 3.32 -3.55 5.08
CA ASP A 230 3.55 -4.89 4.51
C ASP A 230 4.19 -4.84 3.13
N GLY A 231 3.68 -3.97 2.24
CA GLY A 231 4.19 -3.79 0.90
C GLY A 231 3.99 -4.97 -0.07
N SER A 232 3.41 -6.09 0.39
CA SER A 232 3.26 -7.30 -0.43
C SER A 232 2.17 -7.16 -1.49
N ILE A 233 2.13 -8.12 -2.43
CA ILE A 233 1.02 -8.22 -3.37
C ILE A 233 -0.32 -8.46 -2.64
N ALA A 234 -0.33 -9.29 -1.59
CA ALA A 234 -1.55 -9.60 -0.84
C ALA A 234 -2.16 -8.35 -0.19
N SER A 235 -1.33 -7.49 0.41
CA SER A 235 -1.80 -6.22 0.96
C SER A 235 -2.31 -5.25 -0.13
N LYS A 236 -1.76 -5.30 -1.36
CA LYS A 236 -2.24 -4.48 -2.49
C LYS A 236 -3.59 -4.95 -2.99
N LEU A 237 -3.80 -6.26 -3.10
CA LEU A 237 -5.09 -6.83 -3.50
C LEU A 237 -6.19 -6.42 -2.53
N LEU A 238 -5.93 -6.53 -1.23
CA LEU A 238 -6.85 -6.08 -0.18
C LEU A 238 -7.15 -4.57 -0.25
N LEU A 239 -6.13 -3.74 -0.47
CA LEU A 239 -6.31 -2.31 -0.65
C LEU A 239 -7.11 -1.98 -1.93
N GLY A 240 -6.83 -2.67 -3.02
CA GLY A 240 -7.56 -2.54 -4.28
C GLY A 240 -9.06 -2.81 -4.11
N GLU A 241 -9.42 -3.87 -3.37
CA GLU A 241 -10.82 -4.18 -3.05
C GLU A 241 -11.49 -3.09 -2.19
N ALA A 242 -10.79 -2.59 -1.16
CA ALA A 242 -11.30 -1.53 -0.30
C ALA A 242 -11.51 -0.21 -1.07
N LEU A 243 -10.62 0.12 -2.01
CA LEU A 243 -10.75 1.28 -2.89
C LEU A 243 -11.99 1.15 -3.81
N LEU A 244 -12.23 -0.02 -4.39
CA LEU A 244 -13.44 -0.27 -5.19
C LEU A 244 -14.71 -0.12 -4.34
N LEU A 245 -14.69 -0.62 -3.11
CA LEU A 245 -15.83 -0.50 -2.19
C LEU A 245 -16.10 0.98 -1.83
N ASN A 246 -15.05 1.80 -1.70
CA ASN A 246 -15.16 3.24 -1.46
C ASN A 246 -15.39 4.07 -2.74
N SER A 247 -15.57 3.43 -3.90
CA SER A 247 -15.73 4.09 -5.21
C SER A 247 -14.52 4.94 -5.67
N GLU A 248 -13.33 4.68 -5.14
CA GLU A 248 -12.06 5.31 -5.52
C GLU A 248 -11.44 4.52 -6.70
N PHE A 249 -12.09 4.57 -7.86
CA PHE A 249 -11.79 3.68 -8.98
C PHE A 249 -10.40 3.94 -9.60
N GLU A 250 -9.99 5.20 -9.77
CA GLU A 250 -8.67 5.56 -10.28
C GLU A 250 -7.54 5.01 -9.40
N GLU A 251 -7.61 5.24 -8.08
CA GLU A 251 -6.62 4.72 -7.13
C GLU A 251 -6.61 3.19 -7.16
N SER A 252 -7.78 2.55 -7.23
CA SER A 252 -7.88 1.09 -7.31
C SER A 252 -7.17 0.53 -8.53
N VAL A 253 -7.40 1.11 -9.71
CA VAL A 253 -6.73 0.71 -10.96
C VAL A 253 -5.20 0.83 -10.82
N ASN A 254 -4.70 1.91 -10.23
CA ASN A 254 -3.26 2.09 -10.02
C ASN A 254 -2.68 1.00 -9.09
N VAL A 255 -3.34 0.73 -7.97
CA VAL A 255 -2.89 -0.31 -7.01
C VAL A 255 -2.88 -1.70 -7.66
N TYR A 256 -3.91 -2.05 -8.45
CA TYR A 256 -3.93 -3.34 -9.15
C TYR A 256 -2.89 -3.43 -10.27
N ARG A 257 -2.60 -2.34 -11.01
CA ARG A 257 -1.49 -2.32 -11.98
C ARG A 257 -0.16 -2.59 -11.30
N GLU A 258 0.07 -1.98 -10.14
CA GLU A 258 1.27 -2.26 -9.36
C GLU A 258 1.32 -3.70 -8.85
N ALA A 259 0.18 -4.29 -8.46
CA ALA A 259 0.10 -5.69 -8.06
C ALA A 259 0.44 -6.63 -9.22
N VAL A 260 -0.09 -6.40 -10.42
CA VAL A 260 0.23 -7.15 -11.64
C VAL A 260 1.70 -6.98 -12.03
N ALA A 261 2.29 -5.81 -11.83
CA ALA A 261 3.71 -5.57 -12.08
C ALA A 261 4.62 -6.35 -11.11
N LEU A 262 4.19 -6.57 -9.86
CA LEU A 262 4.92 -7.37 -8.87
C LEU A 262 4.84 -8.88 -9.16
N ASP A 263 3.67 -9.38 -9.53
CA ASP A 263 3.48 -10.75 -9.98
C ASP A 263 2.58 -10.79 -11.21
N SER A 264 3.24 -10.90 -12.38
CA SER A 264 2.53 -10.96 -13.64
C SER A 264 1.64 -12.20 -13.76
N HIS A 265 1.88 -13.29 -13.01
CA HIS A 265 1.11 -14.54 -13.08
C HIS A 265 -0.08 -14.59 -12.13
N SER A 266 -0.23 -13.62 -11.22
CA SER A 266 -1.36 -13.56 -10.31
C SER A 266 -2.68 -13.34 -11.06
N GLN A 267 -3.52 -14.38 -11.11
CA GLN A 267 -4.86 -14.28 -11.69
C GLN A 267 -5.72 -13.27 -10.92
N GLU A 268 -5.66 -13.30 -9.58
CA GLU A 268 -6.41 -12.39 -8.72
C GLU A 268 -6.07 -10.92 -8.97
N ALA A 269 -4.79 -10.60 -9.23
CA ALA A 269 -4.37 -9.24 -9.56
C ALA A 269 -4.91 -8.79 -10.93
N ARG A 270 -4.88 -9.67 -11.93
CA ARG A 270 -5.40 -9.37 -13.28
C ARG A 270 -6.92 -9.20 -13.27
N ASP A 271 -7.64 -10.09 -12.60
CA ASP A 271 -9.09 -10.03 -12.47
C ASP A 271 -9.52 -8.77 -11.70
N GLY A 272 -8.78 -8.43 -10.64
CA GLY A 272 -8.96 -7.19 -9.89
C GLY A 272 -8.75 -5.95 -10.75
N LEU A 273 -7.69 -5.94 -11.58
CA LEU A 273 -7.41 -4.85 -12.51
C LEU A 273 -8.52 -4.69 -13.55
N GLU A 274 -8.93 -5.77 -14.21
CA GLU A 274 -10.00 -5.75 -15.22
C GLU A 274 -11.31 -5.20 -14.60
N LYS A 275 -11.67 -5.69 -13.41
CA LYS A 275 -12.83 -5.21 -12.67
C LYS A 275 -12.73 -3.72 -12.34
N ALA A 276 -11.56 -3.26 -11.88
CA ALA A 276 -11.34 -1.86 -11.53
C ALA A 276 -11.42 -0.96 -12.77
N GLU A 277 -10.83 -1.36 -13.90
CA GLU A 277 -10.88 -0.61 -15.15
C GLU A 277 -12.30 -0.54 -15.72
N LYS A 278 -13.07 -1.62 -15.64
CA LYS A 278 -14.48 -1.63 -16.02
C LYS A 278 -15.32 -0.69 -15.16
N LEU A 279 -15.13 -0.70 -13.84
CA LEU A 279 -15.84 0.20 -12.92
C LEU A 279 -15.44 1.66 -13.13
N LEU A 280 -14.15 1.92 -13.34
CA LEU A 280 -13.62 3.23 -13.68
C LEU A 280 -14.26 3.76 -14.98
N LYS A 281 -14.30 2.94 -16.03
CA LYS A 281 -14.93 3.30 -17.30
C LYS A 281 -16.41 3.66 -17.08
N ARG A 282 -17.15 2.79 -16.41
CA ARG A 282 -18.57 3.02 -16.09
C ARG A 282 -18.80 4.27 -15.24
N SER A 283 -17.87 4.62 -14.35
CA SER A 283 -17.97 5.85 -13.54
C SER A 283 -17.78 7.14 -14.34
N LYS A 284 -17.09 7.04 -15.49
CA LYS A 284 -16.84 8.14 -16.43
C LYS A 284 -17.89 8.24 -17.53
N GLU A 285 -18.59 7.14 -17.81
CA GLU A 285 -19.70 7.10 -18.74
C GLU A 285 -20.89 7.91 -18.19
N VAL A 286 -21.45 8.77 -19.04
CA VAL A 286 -22.62 9.58 -18.70
C VAL A 286 -23.85 8.67 -18.59
N ASP A 287 -24.55 8.67 -17.45
CA ASP A 287 -25.80 7.91 -17.33
C ASP A 287 -26.93 8.60 -18.12
N TYR A 288 -27.16 8.15 -19.35
CA TYR A 288 -28.17 8.69 -20.26
C TYR A 288 -29.60 8.62 -19.71
N TYR A 289 -29.92 7.64 -18.87
CA TYR A 289 -31.25 7.55 -18.25
C TYR A 289 -31.43 8.65 -17.20
N ASN A 290 -30.41 8.90 -16.39
CA ASN A 290 -30.42 9.99 -15.43
C ASN A 290 -30.45 11.36 -16.13
N LEU A 291 -29.71 11.50 -17.25
CA LEU A 291 -29.70 12.74 -18.02
C LEU A 291 -31.07 13.08 -18.63
N LEU A 292 -31.80 12.07 -19.11
CA LEU A 292 -33.19 12.23 -19.56
C LEU A 292 -34.22 12.23 -18.42
N ASN A 293 -33.80 11.98 -17.18
CA ASN A 293 -34.65 11.86 -16.01
C ASN A 293 -35.78 10.82 -16.18
N VAL A 294 -35.41 9.63 -16.66
CA VAL A 294 -36.33 8.51 -16.88
C VAL A 294 -35.82 7.22 -16.23
N SER A 295 -36.72 6.27 -15.99
CA SER A 295 -36.34 4.92 -15.53
C SER A 295 -35.64 4.14 -16.64
N ARG A 296 -34.77 3.19 -16.26
CA ARG A 296 -34.16 2.22 -17.20
C ARG A 296 -35.19 1.40 -17.97
N GLY A 297 -36.39 1.22 -17.42
CA GLY A 297 -37.52 0.57 -18.08
C GLY A 297 -38.36 1.48 -18.99
N ALA A 298 -37.92 2.71 -19.26
CA ALA A 298 -38.71 3.68 -20.02
C ALA A 298 -39.03 3.20 -21.44
N THR A 299 -40.28 3.40 -21.83
CA THR A 299 -40.79 3.12 -23.17
C THR A 299 -40.29 4.17 -24.17
N ALA A 300 -40.28 3.84 -25.47
CA ALA A 300 -39.91 4.79 -26.53
C ALA A 300 -40.72 6.10 -26.48
N ARG A 301 -42.00 6.01 -26.05
CA ARG A 301 -42.87 7.18 -25.87
C ARG A 301 -42.42 8.07 -24.70
N GLU A 302 -41.99 7.47 -23.59
CA GLU A 302 -41.49 8.20 -22.42
C GLU A 302 -40.14 8.87 -22.73
N LEU A 303 -39.24 8.16 -23.40
CA LEU A 303 -37.96 8.71 -23.87
C LEU A 303 -38.17 9.93 -24.77
N LYS A 304 -39.04 9.82 -25.78
CA LYS A 304 -39.35 10.92 -26.69
C LYS A 304 -39.96 12.12 -25.96
N ARG A 305 -40.84 11.87 -24.98
CA ARG A 305 -41.48 12.93 -24.19
C ARG A 305 -40.46 13.64 -23.29
N ALA A 306 -39.58 12.89 -22.64
CA ALA A 306 -38.53 13.42 -21.78
C ALA A 306 -37.53 14.25 -22.58
N TYR A 307 -37.06 13.72 -23.71
CA TYR A 307 -36.19 14.45 -24.65
C TYR A 307 -36.81 15.77 -25.09
N HIS A 308 -38.06 15.77 -25.57
CA HIS A 308 -38.70 17.01 -26.03
C HIS A 308 -38.84 18.04 -24.90
N LYS A 309 -39.13 17.61 -23.67
CA LYS A 309 -39.21 18.52 -22.53
C LYS A 309 -37.86 19.20 -22.26
N LEU A 310 -36.79 18.40 -22.16
CA LEU A 310 -35.45 18.89 -21.84
C LEU A 310 -34.81 19.67 -23.00
N ALA A 311 -35.09 19.28 -24.25
CA ALA A 311 -34.64 20.01 -25.43
C ALA A 311 -35.22 21.43 -25.49
N VAL A 312 -36.48 21.60 -25.09
CA VAL A 312 -37.11 22.92 -24.98
C VAL A 312 -36.54 23.71 -23.79
N GLU A 313 -36.29 23.04 -22.67
CA GLU A 313 -35.74 23.65 -21.45
C GLU A 313 -34.31 24.17 -21.65
N TYR A 314 -33.45 23.39 -22.30
CA TYR A 314 -32.04 23.72 -22.55
C TYR A 314 -31.79 24.35 -23.93
N HIS A 315 -32.83 24.79 -24.64
CA HIS A 315 -32.64 25.44 -25.93
C HIS A 315 -31.84 26.74 -25.75
N PRO A 316 -30.77 26.99 -26.53
CA PRO A 316 -29.91 28.17 -26.37
C PRO A 316 -30.68 29.49 -26.50
N ASP A 317 -31.68 29.56 -27.39
CA ASP A 317 -32.52 30.75 -27.56
C ASP A 317 -33.39 31.08 -26.35
N LYS A 318 -33.69 30.09 -25.49
CA LYS A 318 -34.46 30.30 -24.26
C LYS A 318 -33.57 30.57 -23.05
N ASN A 319 -32.27 30.41 -23.19
CA ASN A 319 -31.26 30.61 -22.15
C ASN A 319 -30.15 31.55 -22.65
N PRO A 320 -30.47 32.79 -23.05
CA PRO A 320 -29.49 33.71 -23.63
C PRO A 320 -28.39 34.12 -22.65
N ASP A 321 -28.70 34.18 -21.34
CA ASP A 321 -27.76 34.57 -20.29
C ASP A 321 -26.77 33.45 -19.89
N ASP A 322 -27.09 32.20 -20.21
CA ASP A 322 -26.27 31.01 -19.91
C ASP A 322 -26.19 30.07 -21.14
N ARG A 323 -25.93 30.68 -22.29
CA ARG A 323 -26.02 30.03 -23.60
C ARG A 323 -25.07 28.84 -23.74
N GLU A 324 -23.85 28.96 -23.21
CA GLU A 324 -22.83 27.92 -23.31
C GLU A 324 -23.21 26.68 -22.49
N ALA A 325 -23.65 26.85 -21.24
CA ALA A 325 -24.09 25.72 -20.42
C ALA A 325 -25.36 25.07 -20.96
N ALA A 326 -26.30 25.88 -21.49
CA ALA A 326 -27.50 25.38 -22.16
C ALA A 326 -27.13 24.54 -23.40
N GLU A 327 -26.20 24.99 -24.23
CA GLU A 327 -25.72 24.25 -25.40
C GLU A 327 -25.05 22.92 -25.00
N THR A 328 -24.21 22.91 -23.96
CA THR A 328 -23.59 21.67 -23.45
C THR A 328 -24.64 20.68 -22.97
N ARG A 329 -25.63 21.13 -22.18
CA ARG A 329 -26.71 20.26 -21.68
C ARG A 329 -27.62 19.78 -22.80
N PHE A 330 -27.93 20.63 -23.77
CA PHE A 330 -28.73 20.28 -24.94
C PHE A 330 -28.06 19.18 -25.75
N LYS A 331 -26.76 19.31 -26.05
CA LYS A 331 -25.97 18.27 -26.75
C LYS A 331 -25.96 16.95 -25.99
N ALA A 332 -25.75 16.99 -24.68
CA ALA A 332 -25.75 15.77 -23.86
C ALA A 332 -27.13 15.09 -23.87
N VAL A 333 -28.22 15.86 -23.72
CA VAL A 333 -29.61 15.35 -23.77
C VAL A 333 -29.96 14.77 -25.13
N ALA A 334 -29.49 15.39 -26.22
CA ALA A 334 -29.65 14.87 -27.57
C ALA A 334 -28.91 13.53 -27.77
N GLN A 335 -27.65 13.44 -27.33
CA GLN A 335 -26.87 12.21 -27.37
C GLN A 335 -27.54 11.09 -26.55
N ALA A 336 -28.04 11.40 -25.35
CA ALA A 336 -28.76 10.44 -24.53
C ALA A 336 -30.02 9.90 -25.23
N TYR A 337 -30.77 10.76 -25.91
CA TYR A 337 -31.95 10.34 -26.67
C TYR A 337 -31.56 9.50 -27.89
N GLU A 338 -30.52 9.88 -28.63
CA GLU A 338 -30.03 9.13 -29.79
C GLU A 338 -29.67 7.69 -29.40
N VAL A 339 -28.88 7.51 -28.35
CA VAL A 339 -28.49 6.18 -27.86
C VAL A 339 -29.67 5.38 -27.32
N LEU A 340 -30.56 6.00 -26.53
CA LEU A 340 -31.64 5.27 -25.85
C LEU A 340 -32.87 5.01 -26.75
N SER A 341 -33.04 5.77 -27.83
CA SER A 341 -34.17 5.61 -28.74
C SER A 341 -33.98 4.50 -29.78
N ASP A 342 -32.73 4.17 -30.10
CA ASP A 342 -32.37 3.02 -30.94
C ASP A 342 -32.25 1.74 -30.07
N GLU A 343 -32.97 0.68 -30.45
CA GLU A 343 -33.01 -0.54 -29.64
C GLU A 343 -31.66 -1.26 -29.56
N ASP A 344 -30.84 -1.20 -30.60
CA ASP A 344 -29.56 -1.91 -30.65
C ASP A 344 -28.46 -1.12 -29.94
N LEU A 345 -28.44 0.21 -30.09
CA LEU A 345 -27.56 1.08 -29.28
C LEU A 345 -27.95 1.03 -27.80
N ARG A 346 -29.25 1.02 -27.47
CA ARG A 346 -29.71 0.87 -26.09
C ARG A 346 -29.28 -0.46 -25.48
N LYS A 347 -29.40 -1.58 -26.21
CA LYS A 347 -28.91 -2.89 -25.75
C LYS A 347 -27.41 -2.88 -25.48
N LYS A 348 -26.61 -2.30 -26.39
CA LYS A 348 -25.16 -2.17 -26.22
C LYS A 348 -24.80 -1.31 -25.01
N TYR A 349 -25.47 -0.17 -24.86
CA TYR A 349 -25.33 0.71 -23.71
C TYR A 349 -25.69 -0.01 -22.39
N ASP A 350 -26.83 -0.73 -22.36
CA ASP A 350 -27.27 -1.51 -21.21
C ASP A 350 -26.32 -2.69 -20.90
N ALA A 351 -25.63 -3.21 -21.91
CA ALA A 351 -24.58 -4.23 -21.77
C ALA A 351 -23.21 -3.66 -21.30
N GLY A 352 -23.06 -2.33 -21.22
CA GLY A 352 -21.82 -1.65 -20.88
C GLY A 352 -20.79 -1.62 -22.02
N GLU A 353 -21.24 -1.79 -23.26
CA GLU A 353 -20.42 -1.59 -24.46
C GLU A 353 -20.25 -0.09 -24.76
N ASP A 354 -19.14 0.26 -25.40
CA ASP A 354 -18.92 1.65 -25.81
C ASP A 354 -19.84 2.01 -26.99
N VAL A 355 -20.80 2.89 -26.71
CA VAL A 355 -21.74 3.45 -27.68
C VAL A 355 -21.41 4.90 -28.06
N THR A 356 -20.33 5.45 -27.49
CA THR A 356 -19.87 6.83 -27.77
C THR A 356 -18.99 6.93 -29.02
N GLY A 357 -18.59 5.79 -29.59
CA GLY A 357 -17.94 5.69 -30.89
C GLY A 357 -18.91 5.98 -32.04
N ASN A 358 -18.72 7.11 -32.71
CA ASN A 358 -19.46 7.53 -33.89
C ASN A 358 -19.54 6.38 -34.92
N PRO A 359 -20.74 5.86 -35.29
CA PRO A 359 -20.88 4.75 -36.24
C PRO A 359 -20.37 5.05 -37.67
N GLY A 360 -20.01 6.30 -37.96
CA GLY A 360 -19.54 6.76 -39.27
C GLY A 360 -18.08 6.44 -39.62
N ASP A 361 -17.22 6.09 -38.65
CA ASP A 361 -15.77 5.96 -38.90
C ASP A 361 -15.28 4.51 -39.08
N GLN A 362 -16.09 3.48 -38.79
CA GLN A 362 -15.67 2.08 -38.93
C GLN A 362 -16.06 1.41 -40.25
N GLN A 363 -16.76 2.11 -41.17
CA GLN A 363 -17.22 1.53 -42.43
C GLN A 363 -16.54 2.08 -43.69
N GLN A 364 -15.44 2.84 -43.56
CA GLN A 364 -14.72 3.41 -44.70
C GLN A 364 -13.34 2.77 -44.96
N GLN A 365 -13.05 1.63 -44.36
CA GLN A 365 -11.81 0.88 -44.60
C GLN A 365 -12.08 -0.56 -45.08
N GLN A 366 -13.04 -0.74 -45.97
CA GLN A 366 -13.04 -1.89 -46.88
C GLN A 366 -13.91 -1.59 -48.09
N GLN A 367 -13.28 -1.62 -49.27
CA GLN A 367 -13.84 -1.49 -50.62
C GLN A 367 -13.84 -0.05 -51.18
N GLY A 368 -12.72 0.28 -51.82
CA GLY A 368 -12.69 1.32 -52.85
C GLY A 368 -13.42 0.85 -54.11
N GLY A 369 -14.15 1.77 -54.74
CA GLY A 369 -14.60 1.64 -56.12
C GLY A 369 -16.10 1.91 -56.32
N HIS A 370 -16.37 2.95 -57.09
CA HIS A 370 -17.59 3.23 -57.85
C HIS A 370 -18.71 4.03 -57.17
N TRP A 371 -18.82 5.29 -57.61
CA TRP A 371 -19.93 6.20 -57.39
C TRP A 371 -21.18 5.71 -58.13
N MET A 372 -22.28 5.46 -57.43
CA MET A 372 -23.63 5.63 -57.98
C MET A 372 -24.55 6.28 -56.93
N HIS A 373 -25.16 7.38 -57.33
CA HIS A 373 -26.18 8.12 -56.59
C HIS A 373 -27.37 7.23 -56.24
N HIS A 374 -27.78 7.18 -54.97
CA HIS A 374 -29.19 7.15 -54.56
C HIS A 374 -29.35 7.78 -53.17
N GLY A 375 -30.33 8.68 -53.04
CA GLY A 375 -30.47 9.60 -51.92
C GLY A 375 -31.00 8.96 -50.63
N GLY A 376 -30.45 9.44 -49.51
CA GLY A 376 -30.97 9.27 -48.15
C GLY A 376 -30.92 10.63 -47.45
N GLN A 377 -32.03 10.99 -46.80
CA GLN A 377 -32.28 12.32 -46.23
C GLN A 377 -31.30 12.66 -45.09
N HIS A 378 -30.42 13.62 -45.35
CA HIS A 378 -29.78 14.40 -44.30
C HIS A 378 -30.83 15.31 -43.66
N VAL A 379 -31.05 15.17 -42.35
CA VAL A 379 -31.77 16.18 -41.57
C VAL A 379 -30.82 17.38 -41.39
N HIS A 380 -30.87 18.29 -42.35
CA HIS A 380 -30.29 19.62 -42.20
C HIS A 380 -31.25 20.45 -41.34
N VAL A 381 -30.86 20.76 -40.11
CA VAL A 381 -31.58 21.73 -39.28
C VAL A 381 -31.09 23.11 -39.69
N HIS A 382 -31.86 23.82 -40.52
CA HIS A 382 -31.65 25.23 -40.80
C HIS A 382 -32.26 26.06 -39.67
N PHE A 383 -31.45 26.91 -39.05
CA PHE A 383 -31.93 28.02 -38.22
C PHE A 383 -32.43 29.14 -39.14
N GLN A 384 -33.66 29.60 -38.89
CA GLN A 384 -34.20 30.85 -39.43
C GLN A 384 -34.65 31.74 -38.27
#